data_AF-A0A380KNP1-F1
#
_entry.id   AF-A0A380KNP1-F1
#
_cell.length_a   1.000
_cell.length_b   1.000
_cell.length_c   1.000
_cell.angle_alpha   90.00
_cell.angle_beta   90.00
_cell.angle_gamma   90.00
#
_symmetry.space_group_name_H-M   'P 1'
#
loop_
_entity.id
_entity.type
_entity.pdbx_description
1 polymer ?
#
loop_
_entity_poly.entity_id
_entity_poly.type
_entity_poly.pdbx_seq_one_letter_code
_entity_poly.pdbx_strand_id
1 'polypeptide(L)' 'MNLQKLQVFLTLYETLNYTETAERLYISQGNVSKQIMALEKRTRGAAI' A
#
# COMPACT_ATOMS: atom_id res chain seq x y z
N MET A 1 12.52 -0.04 2.11
CA MET A 1 11.29 -0.64 2.69
C MET A 1 11.11 -0.03 4.07
N ASN A 2 9.89 0.34 4.48
CA ASN A 2 9.58 0.84 5.85
C ASN A 2 8.34 0.07 6.35
N LEU A 3 8.26 -0.21 7.65
CA LEU A 3 7.18 -0.94 8.34
C LEU A 3 5.78 -0.44 7.95
N GLN A 4 5.58 0.88 7.83
CA GLN A 4 4.29 1.42 7.38
C GLN A 4 3.85 0.90 6.00
N LYS A 5 4.77 0.81 5.03
CA LYS A 5 4.43 0.30 3.69
C LYS A 5 4.10 -1.19 3.70
N LEU A 6 4.72 -1.94 4.61
CA LEU A 6 4.42 -3.36 4.79
C LEU A 6 3.05 -3.55 5.46
N GLN A 7 2.74 -2.74 6.47
CA GLN A 7 1.42 -2.73 7.12
C GLN A 7 0.30 -2.38 6.12
N VAL A 8 0.50 -1.35 5.30
CA VAL A 8 -0.45 -0.99 4.22
C VAL A 8 -0.64 -2.15 3.24
N PHE A 9 0.43 -2.84 2.85
CA PHE A 9 0.35 -3.99 1.94
C PHE A 9 -0.42 -5.18 2.56
N LEU A 10 -0.11 -5.55 3.81
CA LEU A 10 -0.77 -6.66 4.50
C LEU A 10 -2.26 -6.38 4.74
N THR A 11 -2.61 -5.18 5.21
CA THR A 11 -4.01 -4.80 5.40
C THR A 11 -4.78 -4.71 4.08
N LEU A 12 -4.12 -4.27 3.00
CA LEU A 12 -4.73 -4.30 1.67
C LEU A 12 -4.95 -5.73 1.17
N TYR A 13 -4.03 -6.65 1.45
CA TYR A 13 -4.20 -8.06 1.12
C TYR A 13 -5.38 -8.70 1.88
N GLU A 14 -5.61 -8.29 3.14
CA GLU A 14 -6.72 -8.79 3.96
C GLU A 14 -8.09 -8.25 3.52
N THR A 15 -8.16 -6.94 3.23
CA THR A 15 -9.43 -6.27 2.88
C THR A 15 -9.77 -6.37 1.41
N LEU A 16 -8.77 -6.53 0.55
CA LEU A 16 -8.89 -6.46 -0.92
C LEU A 16 -9.58 -5.17 -1.41
N ASN A 17 -9.61 -4.12 -0.58
CA ASN A 17 -10.33 -2.88 -0.84
C ASN A 17 -9.52 -1.69 -0.31
N TYR A 18 -9.18 -0.76 -1.21
CA TYR A 18 -8.35 0.40 -0.88
C TYR A 18 -9.03 1.40 0.06
N THR A 19 -10.35 1.57 -0.03
CA THR A 19 -11.12 2.46 0.85
C THR A 19 -11.21 1.86 2.25
N GLU A 20 -11.56 0.58 2.35
CA GLU A 20 -11.63 -0.13 3.64
C GLU A 20 -10.24 -0.22 4.31
N THR A 21 -9.17 -0.43 3.54
CA THR A 21 -7.79 -0.36 4.04
C THR A 21 -7.48 1.00 4.67
N ALA A 22 -7.88 2.08 3.99
CA ALA A 22 -7.66 3.44 4.45
C ALA A 22 -8.42 3.72 5.76
N GLU A 23 -9.66 3.27 5.85
CA GLU A 23 -10.47 3.38 7.07
C GLU A 23 -9.84 2.60 8.24
N ARG A 24 -9.41 1.34 8.01
CA ARG A 24 -8.73 0.51 9.03
C ARG A 24 -7.45 1.13 9.56
N LEU A 25 -6.71 1.85 8.71
CA LEU A 25 -5.41 2.44 9.05
C LEU A 25 -5.48 3.93 9.40
N TYR A 26 -6.69 4.52 9.44
CA TYR A 26 -6.91 5.95 9.70
C TYR A 26 -6.08 6.87 8.79
N ILE A 27 -5.98 6.52 7.50
CA ILE A 27 -5.31 7.34 6.47
C ILE A 27 -6.24 7.54 5.27
N SER A 28 -5.88 8.40 4.33
CA SER A 28 -6.66 8.54 3.10
C SER A 28 -6.42 7.38 2.13
N GLN A 29 -7.44 7.03 1.34
CA GLN A 29 -7.32 6.04 0.26
C GLN A 29 -6.20 6.42 -0.73
N GLY A 30 -6.03 7.71 -1.02
CA GLY A 30 -4.93 8.20 -1.85
C GLY A 30 -3.54 7.94 -1.24
N ASN A 31 -3.40 7.92 0.08
CA ASN A 31 -2.15 7.56 0.76
C ASN A 31 -1.86 6.06 0.61
N VAL A 32 -2.89 5.19 0.76
CA VAL A 32 -2.78 3.74 0.49
C VAL A 32 -2.26 3.51 -0.93
N SER A 33 -2.90 4.12 -1.94
CA SER A 33 -2.50 4.00 -3.35
C SER A 33 -1.05 4.41 -3.60
N LYS A 34 -0.64 5.59 -3.11
CA LYS A 34 0.75 6.08 -3.25
C LYS A 34 1.77 5.13 -2.63
N GLN A 35 1.45 4.55 -1.47
CA GLN A 35 2.37 3.63 -0.80
C GLN A 35 2.50 2.29 -1.53
N ILE A 36 1.41 1.74 -2.07
CA ILE A 36 1.43 0.52 -2.88
C ILE A 36 2.21 0.75 -4.18
N MET A 37 1.94 1.83 -4.92
CA MET A 37 2.69 2.17 -6.14
C MET A 37 4.19 2.31 -5.86
N ALA A 38 4.57 2.95 -4.75
CA ALA A 38 5.96 3.08 -4.34
C ALA A 38 6.59 1.75 -3.90
N LEU A 39 5.78 0.81 -3.37
CA LEU A 39 6.21 -0.54 -3.06
C LEU A 39 6.51 -1.30 -4.36
N GLU A 40 5.55 -1.33 -5.28
CA GLU A 40 5.64 -2.01 -6.57
C GLU A 40 6.80 -1.49 -7.42
N LYS A 41 6.95 -0.17 -7.56
CA LYS A 41 8.05 0.44 -8.32
C LYS A 41 9.43 -0.03 -7.84
N ARG A 42 9.58 -0.26 -6.53
CA ARG A 42 10.84 -0.74 -5.95
C ARG A 42 11.04 -2.24 -6.19
N THR A 43 10.01 -3.06 -5.99
CA THR A 43 10.13 -4.54 -6.13
C THR A 43 10.13 -5.01 -7.58
N ARG A 44 9.49 -4.26 -8.48
CA ARG A 44 9.41 -4.62 -9.90
C ARG A 44 10.70 -4.29 -10.68
N GLY A 45 11.68 -3.65 -10.05
CA GLY A 45 12.90 -3.16 -10.70
C GLY A 45 12.58 -2.05 -11.72
N ALA A 46 13.56 -1.23 -12.08
CA ALA A 46 13.45 -0.48 -13.33
C ALA A 46 13.36 -1.54 -14.44
N ALA A 47 12.16 -1.74 -15.00
CA ALA A 47 12.00 -2.57 -16.18
C ALA A 47 12.77 -1.89 -17.32
N ILE A 48 13.81 -2.58 -17.77
CA ILE A 48 14.46 -2.44 -19.07
C ILE A 48 13.46 -2.89 -20.14
#